data_AF-X0XB61-F1
#
_entry.id   AF-X0XB61-F1
#
_cell.length_a   1.000
_cell.length_b   1.000
_cell.length_c   1.000
_cell.angle_alpha   90.00
_cell.angle_beta   90.00
_cell.angle_gamma   90.00
#
_symmetry.space_group_name_H-M   'P 1'
#
loop_
_entity.id
_entity.type
_entity.pdbx_description
1 polymer ?
#
loop_
_entity_poly.entity_id
_entity_poly.type
_entity_poly.pdbx_seq_one_letter_code
_entity_poly.pdbx_strand_id
1 'polypeptide(L)' 'MKVTVEEFEELVAEAISSLPEKFKEKMENIVVVIESLPSQELLREMKIKSPYGLLGLYRGVPYTRRGIWYRNVMPDK' A
#
# COMPACT_ATOMS: atom_id res chain seq x y z
N MET A 1 -5.12 20.92 -10.01
CA MET A 1 -4.72 21.17 -8.61
C MET A 1 -3.39 20.45 -8.39
N LYS A 2 -2.35 21.14 -7.92
CA LYS A 2 -1.13 20.49 -7.43
C LYS A 2 -1.28 20.36 -5.92
N VAL A 3 -0.89 19.21 -5.39
CA VAL A 3 -0.97 18.88 -3.96
C VAL A 3 0.48 18.69 -3.49
N THR A 4 0.84 19.18 -2.30
CA THR A 4 2.16 18.90 -1.72
C THR A 4 2.24 17.45 -1.24
N VAL A 5 3.44 17.00 -0.84
CA VAL A 5 3.60 15.65 -0.32
C VAL A 5 2.84 15.50 1.00
N GLU A 6 2.94 16.51 1.87
CA GLU A 6 2.30 16.54 3.18
C GLU A 6 0.77 16.57 3.05
N GLU A 7 0.24 17.40 2.16
CA GLU A 7 -1.20 17.44 1.86
C GLU A 7 -1.68 16.08 1.30
N PHE A 8 -0.87 15.39 0.50
CA PHE A 8 -1.22 14.07 -0.02
C PHE A 8 -1.20 13.00 1.09
N GLU A 9 -0.23 13.05 2.00
CA GLU A 9 -0.16 12.18 3.18
C GLU A 9 -1.40 12.34 4.08
N GLU A 10 -1.85 13.56 4.31
CA GLU A 10 -3.08 13.85 5.06
C GLU A 10 -4.31 13.26 4.37
N LEU A 11 -4.44 13.43 3.05
CA LEU A 11 -5.54 12.85 2.27
C LEU A 11 -5.53 11.32 2.30
N VAL A 12 -4.36 10.68 2.27
CA VAL A 12 -4.23 9.22 2.40
C VAL A 12 -4.65 8.77 3.79
N ALA A 13 -4.23 9.47 4.84
CA ALA A 13 -4.63 9.16 6.22
C ALA A 13 -6.14 9.30 6.43
N GLU A 14 -6.76 10.34 5.86
CA GLU A 14 -8.21 10.54 5.86
C GLU A 14 -8.92 9.40 5.11
N ALA A 15 -8.44 9.05 3.92
CA ALA A 15 -9.00 7.98 3.11
C ALA A 15 -8.99 6.64 3.87
N ILE A 16 -7.87 6.28 4.51
CA ILE A 16 -7.76 5.06 5.33
C ILE A 16 -8.71 5.12 6.53
N SER A 17 -8.78 6.28 7.20
CA SER A 17 -9.66 6.48 8.36
C SER A 17 -11.15 6.40 8.00
N SER A 18 -11.50 6.73 6.76
CA SER A 18 -12.87 6.65 6.23
C SER A 18 -13.32 5.24 5.81
N LEU A 19 -12.39 4.27 5.75
CA LEU A 19 -12.71 2.91 5.31
C LEU A 19 -13.78 2.26 6.20
N PRO A 20 -14.72 1.50 5.62
CA PRO A 20 -15.65 0.70 6.40
C PRO A 20 -14.95 -0.28 7.36
N GLU A 21 -15.53 -0.51 8.54
CA GLU A 21 -14.91 -1.29 9.62
C GLU A 21 -14.46 -2.69 9.18
N LYS A 22 -15.27 -3.36 8.35
CA LYS A 22 -14.96 -4.68 7.76
C LYS A 22 -13.63 -4.75 7.00
N PHE A 23 -13.10 -3.61 6.54
CA PHE A 23 -11.79 -3.52 5.89
C PHE A 23 -10.70 -3.18 6.89
N LYS A 24 -10.96 -2.27 7.83
CA LYS A 24 -10.01 -1.92 8.90
C LYS A 24 -9.61 -3.13 9.73
N GLU A 25 -10.56 -3.99 10.07
CA GLU A 25 -10.30 -5.27 10.76
C GLU A 25 -9.35 -6.20 9.98
N LYS A 26 -9.27 -6.05 8.65
CA LYS A 26 -8.40 -6.86 7.80
C LYS A 26 -7.05 -6.22 7.50
N MET A 27 -6.84 -4.98 7.95
CA MET A 27 -5.61 -4.22 7.76
C MET A 27 -4.61 -4.40 8.90
N GLU A 28 -4.78 -5.43 9.73
CA GLU A 28 -3.81 -5.77 10.77
C GLU A 28 -2.41 -5.99 10.16
N ASN A 29 -1.40 -5.33 10.76
CA ASN A 29 0.00 -5.43 10.35
C ASN A 29 0.24 -5.01 8.88
N ILE A 30 -0.36 -3.91 8.44
CA ILE A 30 -0.09 -3.24 7.16
C ILE A 30 0.46 -1.84 7.42
N VAL A 31 1.50 -1.45 6.69
CA VAL A 31 1.98 -0.07 6.61
C VAL A 31 1.70 0.46 5.22
N VAL A 32 1.26 1.72 5.12
CA VAL A 32 1.10 2.40 3.84
C VAL A 32 2.33 3.27 3.61
N VAL A 33 2.99 3.09 2.47
CA VAL A 33 4.16 3.88 2.08
C VAL A 33 3.81 4.71 0.87
N ILE A 34 4.14 6.00 0.93
CA ILE A 34 3.91 6.94 -0.17
C ILE A 34 5.24 7.17 -0.88
N GLU A 35 5.23 6.93 -2.19
CA GLU A 35 6.37 7.16 -3.08
C GLU A 35 5.91 8.02 -4.26
N SER A 36 6.79 8.89 -4.76
CA SER A 36 6.45 9.79 -5.86
C SER A 36 6.26 9.07 -7.20
N LEU A 37 7.10 8.07 -7.49
CA LEU A 37 7.02 7.20 -8.65
C LEU A 37 7.59 5.81 -8.32
N PRO A 38 7.10 4.74 -8.97
CA PRO A 38 7.67 3.40 -8.80
C PRO A 38 9.08 3.28 -9.38
N SER A 39 9.89 2.39 -8.80
CA SER A 39 11.22 2.09 -9.34
C SER A 39 11.16 1.40 -10.71
N GLN A 40 12.23 1.53 -11.49
CA GLN A 40 12.34 0.91 -12.83
C GLN A 40 12.35 -0.62 -12.75
N GLU A 41 12.98 -1.18 -11.71
CA GLU A 41 12.95 -2.61 -11.40
C GLU A 41 11.51 -3.10 -11.22
N LEU A 42 10.73 -2.37 -10.42
CA LEU A 42 9.34 -2.72 -10.13
C LEU A 42 8.45 -2.62 -11.38
N LEU A 43 8.60 -1.56 -12.17
CA LEU A 43 7.86 -1.42 -13.43
C LEU A 43 8.15 -2.57 -14.41
N ARG A 44 9.41 -3.00 -14.50
CA ARG A 44 9.80 -4.16 -15.33
C ARG A 44 9.21 -5.47 -14.80
N GLU A 45 9.30 -5.70 -13.49
CA GLU A 45 8.73 -6.88 -12.83
C GLU A 45 7.22 -7.00 -13.11
N MET A 46 6.50 -5.89 -12.98
CA MET A 46 5.05 -5.82 -13.22
C MET A 46 4.65 -5.65 -14.69
N LYS A 47 5.62 -5.55 -15.61
CA LYS A 47 5.39 -5.30 -17.05
C LYS A 47 4.55 -4.05 -17.34
N ILE A 48 4.69 -3.02 -16.50
CA ILE A 48 4.02 -1.74 -16.65
C ILE A 48 4.93 -0.80 -17.45
N LYS A 49 4.41 -0.25 -18.55
CA LYS A 49 5.18 0.58 -19.48
C LYS A 49 5.38 2.03 -19.02
N SER A 50 4.42 2.57 -18.27
CA SER A 50 4.41 3.96 -17.82
C SER A 50 4.57 4.02 -16.31
N PRO A 51 5.42 4.91 -15.76
CA PRO A 51 5.52 5.10 -14.32
C PRO A 51 4.21 5.61 -13.70
N TYR A 52 3.34 6.24 -14.49
CA TYR A 52 2.00 6.67 -14.09
C TYR A 52 0.94 5.57 -14.21
N GLY A 53 1.31 4.38 -14.69
CA GLY A 53 0.40 3.24 -14.83
C GLY A 53 0.20 2.43 -13.55
N LEU A 54 0.97 2.72 -12.50
CA LEU A 54 0.86 2.08 -11.18
C LEU A 54 0.47 3.15 -10.15
N LEU A 55 -0.75 3.03 -9.60
CA LEU A 55 -1.28 3.98 -8.61
C LEU A 55 -1.14 3.48 -7.17
N GLY A 56 -0.86 2.19 -7.00
CA GLY A 56 -0.69 1.56 -5.70
C GLY A 56 -0.31 0.09 -5.88
N LEU A 57 0.40 -0.46 -4.91
CA LEU A 57 0.85 -1.84 -4.93
C LEU A 57 0.80 -2.42 -3.53
N TYR A 58 0.12 -3.55 -3.38
CA TYR A 58 0.19 -4.35 -2.16
C TYR A 58 1.31 -5.38 -2.28
N ARG A 59 2.26 -5.35 -1.34
CA ARG A 59 3.39 -6.28 -1.17
C ARG A 59 3.30 -6.93 0.20
N GLY A 60 2.89 -8.18 0.21
CA GLY A 60 2.71 -8.91 1.45
C GLY A 60 2.27 -10.34 1.26
N VAL A 61 2.05 -11.02 2.38
CA VAL A 61 1.45 -12.35 2.38
C VAL A 61 -0.07 -12.16 2.36
N PRO A 62 -0.79 -12.66 1.33
CA PRO A 62 -2.23 -12.52 1.25
C PRO A 62 -2.89 -12.99 2.55
N TYR A 63 -3.91 -12.26 3.00
CA TYR A 63 -4.59 -12.54 4.27
C TYR A 63 -5.04 -14.01 4.39
N THR A 64 -5.53 -14.62 3.31
CA THR A 64 -5.96 -16.04 3.27
C THR A 64 -4.84 -17.06 3.48
N ARG A 65 -3.58 -16.62 3.40
CA ARG A 65 -2.38 -17.45 3.61
C ARG A 65 -1.66 -17.10 4.91
N ARG A 66 -2.19 -16.18 5.72
CA ARG A 66 -1.68 -15.90 7.06
C ARG A 66 -2.13 -17.01 8.00
N GLY A 67 -1.20 -17.91 8.34
CA GLY A 67 -1.41 -19.02 9.26
C GLY A 67 -0.66 -18.83 10.58
N ILE A 68 -0.54 -19.92 11.35
CA ILE A 68 0.10 -19.97 12.68
C ILE A 68 1.55 -19.42 12.66
N TRP A 69 2.20 -19.48 11.49
CA TRP A 69 3.57 -19.03 11.25
C TRP A 69 3.72 -17.51 11.03
N TYR A 70 2.62 -16.76 10.87
CA TYR A 70 2.65 -15.30 10.74
C TYR A 70 2.81 -14.65 12.13
N ARG A 71 3.96 -14.88 12.78
CA ARG A 71 4.35 -14.28 14.06
C ARG A 71 5.69 -13.57 13.90
N ASN A 72 5.84 -12.38 14.50
CA ASN A 72 7.06 -11.57 14.42
C ASN A 72 7.50 -11.21 12.99
N VAL A 73 6.54 -11.04 12.08
CA VAL A 73 6.80 -10.65 10.69
C VAL A 73 6.63 -9.14 10.55
N MET A 74 7.47 -8.52 9.71
CA MET A 74 7.32 -7.10 9.39
C MET A 74 5.94 -6.84 8.76
N PRO A 75 5.40 -5.62 8.90
CA PRO A 75 4.17 -5.24 8.23
C PRO A 75 4.27 -5.41 6.72
N ASP A 76 3.15 -5.81 6.12
CA ASP A 76 2.99 -5.76 4.67
C ASP A 76 2.96 -4.29 4.21
N LYS A 77 3.35 -4.00 2.96
CA LYS A 77 3.46 -2.63 2.42
C LYS A 77 2.56 -2.40 1.23
#